data_AF-A0AAD8BAB9-F1
#
_entry.id   AF-A0AAD8BAB9-F1
#
_cell.length_a   1.000
_cell.length_b   1.000
_cell.length_c   1.000
_cell.angle_alpha   90.00
_cell.angle_beta   90.00
_cell.angle_gamma   90.00
#
_symmetry.space_group_name_H-M   'P 1'
#
loop_
_entity.id
_entity.type
_entity.pdbx_description
1 polymer ?
#
loop_
_entity_poly.entity_id
_entity_poly.type
_entity_poly.pdbx_seq_one_letter_code
_entity_poly.pdbx_strand_id
1 'polypeptide(L)'
;MADCGDKDSTTEFDDDDIEEDAPLEKRKKIFSKELRCMMYGFGDDQNPYTESVDLLEDLVVDYITEMTKKAMEIGKSGRIIVEDIIFLIRKDPKKYSRVKELLLMSEELRKARKAFDEIKYATTK
;
A
#
# COMPACT_ATOMS: atom_id res chain seq x y z
N MET A 1 -3.38 21.98 -33.96
CA MET A 1 -4.42 21.95 -32.92
C MET A 1 -4.13 20.76 -32.03
N ALA A 2 -3.48 21.01 -30.89
CA ALA A 2 -3.33 20.03 -29.83
C ALA A 2 -4.15 20.59 -28.67
N ASP A 3 -5.27 19.94 -28.37
CA ASP A 3 -6.11 20.25 -27.23
C ASP A 3 -5.81 19.20 -26.15
N CYS A 4 -5.17 19.65 -25.08
CA CYS A 4 -4.83 18.85 -23.92
C CYS A 4 -6.02 18.96 -22.96
N GLY A 5 -6.93 17.99 -23.03
CA GLY A 5 -8.04 17.88 -22.09
C GLY A 5 -7.59 17.18 -20.81
N ASP A 6 -7.34 17.96 -19.76
CA ASP A 6 -7.31 17.49 -18.37
C ASP A 6 -8.64 16.79 -18.04
N LYS A 7 -8.57 15.51 -17.69
CA LYS A 7 -9.68 14.81 -17.01
C LYS A 7 -9.25 14.53 -15.58
N ASP A 8 -9.68 15.42 -14.70
CA ASP A 8 -9.79 15.17 -13.27
C ASP A 8 -10.71 13.95 -13.07
N SER A 9 -10.12 12.81 -12.70
CA SER A 9 -10.86 11.62 -12.30
C SER A 9 -10.98 11.63 -10.78
N THR A 10 -12.02 12.28 -10.29
CA THR A 10 -12.49 12.11 -8.91
C THR A 10 -12.96 10.65 -8.80
N THR A 11 -12.15 9.78 -8.17
CA THR A 11 -12.57 8.43 -7.83
C THR A 11 -13.39 8.51 -6.55
N GLU A 12 -14.71 8.44 -6.69
CA GLU A 12 -15.62 8.18 -5.60
C GLU A 12 -15.37 6.75 -5.11
N PHE A 13 -14.99 6.60 -3.83
CA PHE A 13 -14.88 5.31 -3.18
C PHE A 13 -16.26 5.01 -2.59
N ASP A 14 -16.99 4.08 -3.22
CA ASP A 14 -18.20 3.52 -2.64
C ASP A 14 -17.79 2.58 -1.47
N ASP A 15 -17.93 3.10 -0.25
CA ASP A 15 -17.96 2.33 1.00
C ASP A 15 -19.33 1.67 1.12
N ASP A 16 -19.45 0.41 0.69
CA ASP A 16 -20.42 -0.56 1.24
C ASP A 16 -20.14 -1.93 0.60
N ASP A 17 -19.63 -2.87 1.42
CA ASP A 17 -19.94 -4.31 1.41
C ASP A 17 -18.88 -5.08 2.21
N ILE A 18 -19.15 -5.28 3.50
CA ILE A 18 -18.45 -6.29 4.31
C ILE A 18 -18.97 -7.66 3.84
N GLU A 19 -18.33 -8.25 2.82
CA GLU A 19 -18.64 -9.61 2.37
C GLU A 19 -18.00 -10.65 3.32
N GLU A 20 -18.86 -11.35 4.05
CA GLU A 20 -18.54 -12.55 4.82
C GLU A 20 -18.14 -13.72 3.88
N ASP A 21 -16.92 -14.21 4.08
CA ASP A 21 -16.37 -15.53 3.68
C ASP A 21 -16.78 -16.11 2.30
N ALA A 22 -16.57 -15.34 1.23
CA ALA A 22 -16.66 -15.86 -0.13
C ALA A 22 -15.47 -16.79 -0.48
N PRO A 23 -15.68 -17.87 -1.26
CA PRO A 23 -14.61 -18.72 -1.77
C PRO A 23 -13.54 -17.88 -2.49
N LEU A 24 -12.26 -18.18 -2.26
CA LEU A 24 -11.10 -17.42 -2.79
C LEU A 24 -11.17 -17.14 -4.30
N GLU A 25 -11.87 -17.98 -5.07
CA GLU A 25 -12.00 -17.87 -6.54
C GLU A 25 -12.79 -16.64 -7.03
N LYS A 26 -13.52 -15.92 -6.17
CA LYS A 26 -14.30 -14.73 -6.56
C LYS A 26 -13.89 -13.44 -5.86
N ARG A 27 -12.71 -13.38 -5.23
CA ARG A 27 -12.23 -12.10 -4.71
C ARG A 27 -11.99 -11.16 -5.89
N LYS A 28 -12.66 -10.01 -5.87
CA LYS A 28 -12.40 -8.91 -6.80
C LYS A 28 -10.90 -8.65 -6.77
N LYS A 29 -10.24 -8.77 -7.93
CA LYS A 29 -8.82 -8.47 -8.08
C LYS A 29 -8.66 -6.94 -7.98
N ILE A 30 -7.98 -6.48 -6.93
CA ILE A 30 -7.90 -5.08 -6.52
C ILE A 30 -6.55 -4.44 -6.85
N PHE A 31 -5.50 -5.24 -7.11
CA PHE A 31 -4.14 -4.73 -7.30
C PHE A 31 -3.60 -4.92 -8.72
N SER A 32 -4.41 -5.39 -9.67
CA SER A 32 -3.91 -5.81 -10.98
C SER A 32 -3.24 -4.66 -11.77
N LYS A 33 -3.72 -3.42 -11.60
CA LYS A 33 -3.12 -2.24 -12.26
C LYS A 33 -1.78 -1.86 -11.63
N GLU A 34 -1.73 -1.81 -10.30
CA GLU A 34 -0.56 -1.43 -9.52
C GLU A 34 0.56 -2.48 -9.64
N LEU A 35 0.19 -3.76 -9.62
CA LEU A 35 1.13 -4.87 -9.80
C LEU A 35 1.77 -4.85 -11.18
N ARG A 36 1.01 -4.51 -12.23
CA ARG A 36 1.56 -4.38 -13.59
C ARG A 36 2.62 -3.27 -13.66
N CYS A 37 2.37 -2.12 -13.05
CA CYS A 37 3.37 -1.04 -12.95
C CYS A 37 4.58 -1.46 -12.11
N MET A 38 4.35 -2.19 -11.02
CA MET A 38 5.42 -2.67 -10.14
C MET A 38 6.32 -3.69 -10.84
N MET A 39 5.74 -4.67 -11.55
CA MET A 39 6.47 -5.68 -12.32
C MET A 39 7.39 -5.02 -13.35
N TYR A 40 6.89 -4.05 -14.11
CA TYR A 40 7.71 -3.24 -15.00
C TYR A 40 8.84 -2.50 -14.26
N GLY A 41 8.54 -1.91 -13.10
CA GLY A 41 9.55 -1.26 -12.24
C GLY A 41 10.65 -2.20 -11.72
N PHE A 42 10.38 -3.50 -11.64
CA PHE A 42 11.36 -4.55 -11.33
C PHE A 42 12.04 -5.14 -12.56
N GLY A 43 11.75 -4.64 -13.76
CA GLY A 43 12.40 -5.01 -15.02
C GLY A 43 11.65 -6.03 -15.88
N ASP A 44 10.37 -6.29 -15.58
CA ASP A 44 9.51 -7.08 -16.47
C ASP A 44 9.08 -6.27 -17.70
N ASP A 45 8.33 -6.89 -18.62
CA ASP A 45 7.75 -6.22 -19.78
C ASP A 45 6.73 -5.14 -19.38
N GLN A 46 6.53 -4.13 -20.23
CA GLN A 46 5.52 -3.10 -20.00
C GLN A 46 4.10 -3.68 -19.99
N ASN A 47 3.88 -4.77 -20.72
CA ASN A 47 2.61 -5.48 -20.81
C ASN A 47 2.79 -6.97 -20.47
N PRO A 48 2.98 -7.31 -19.18
CA PRO A 48 3.18 -8.70 -18.75
C PRO A 48 1.92 -9.55 -18.97
N TYR A 49 2.07 -10.87 -18.94
CA TYR A 49 0.92 -11.78 -19.05
C TYR A 49 -0.08 -11.57 -17.91
N THR A 50 -1.37 -11.58 -18.24
CA THR A 50 -2.44 -11.39 -17.24
C THR A 50 -2.40 -12.49 -16.19
N GLU A 51 -2.14 -13.73 -16.61
CA GLU A 51 -2.00 -14.88 -15.74
C GLU A 51 -0.86 -14.71 -14.72
N SER A 52 0.25 -14.06 -15.11
CA SER A 52 1.35 -13.75 -14.20
C SER A 52 0.97 -12.69 -13.18
N VAL A 53 0.22 -11.66 -13.60
CA VAL A 53 -0.29 -10.61 -12.70
C VAL A 53 -1.28 -11.23 -11.70
N ASP A 54 -2.19 -12.07 -12.17
CA ASP A 54 -3.21 -12.72 -11.35
C ASP A 54 -2.60 -13.63 -10.30
N LEU A 55 -1.59 -14.42 -10.68
CA LEU A 55 -0.82 -15.26 -9.77
C LEU A 55 -0.06 -14.41 -8.74
N LEU A 56 0.59 -13.33 -9.19
CA LEU A 56 1.33 -12.45 -8.28
C LEU A 56 0.39 -11.80 -7.26
N GLU A 57 -0.83 -11.45 -7.68
CA GLU A 57 -1.85 -10.93 -6.78
C GLU A 57 -2.23 -11.93 -5.69
N ASP A 58 -2.44 -13.20 -6.04
CA ASP A 58 -2.73 -14.25 -5.07
C ASP A 58 -1.56 -14.44 -4.08
N LEU A 59 -0.33 -14.45 -4.59
CA LEU A 59 0.88 -14.53 -3.76
C LEU A 59 1.02 -13.34 -2.79
N VAL A 60 0.66 -12.14 -3.23
CA VAL A 60 0.70 -10.92 -2.40
C VAL A 60 -0.34 -10.99 -1.29
N VAL A 61 -1.57 -11.40 -1.61
CA VAL A 61 -2.65 -11.55 -0.62
C VAL A 61 -2.27 -12.60 0.44
N ASP A 62 -1.72 -13.73 0.00
CA ASP A 62 -1.24 -14.78 0.90
C ASP A 62 -0.09 -14.29 1.79
N TYR A 63 0.88 -13.57 1.21
CA TYR A 63 1.99 -12.99 1.96
C TYR A 63 1.51 -12.01 3.03
N ILE A 64 0.60 -11.08 2.68
CA ILE A 64 0.04 -10.11 3.64
C ILE A 64 -0.71 -10.84 4.75
N THR A 65 -1.53 -11.83 4.39
CA THR A 65 -2.30 -12.64 5.34
C THR A 65 -1.39 -13.38 6.32
N GLU A 66 -0.34 -14.04 5.82
CA GLU A 66 0.60 -14.80 6.64
C GLU A 66 1.43 -13.87 7.56
N MET A 67 1.92 -12.75 7.03
CA MET A 67 2.64 -11.74 7.80
C MET A 67 1.78 -11.15 8.93
N THR A 68 0.51 -10.88 8.63
CA THR A 68 -0.46 -10.34 9.59
C THR A 68 -0.75 -11.34 10.70
N LYS A 69 -0.94 -12.63 10.35
CA LYS A 69 -1.10 -13.72 11.34
C LYS A 69 0.10 -13.82 12.27
N LYS A 70 1.31 -13.86 11.73
CA LYS A 70 2.56 -13.89 12.54
C LYS A 70 2.68 -12.65 13.44
N ALA A 71 2.24 -11.49 12.99
CA ALA A 71 2.28 -10.27 13.78
C ALA A 71 1.30 -10.34 14.96
N MET A 72 0.09 -10.88 14.75
CA MET A 72 -0.90 -11.07 15.81
C MET A 72 -0.44 -12.07 16.90
N GLU A 73 0.35 -13.08 16.52
CA GLU A 73 0.89 -14.08 17.46
C GLU A 73 1.94 -13.49 18.41
N ILE A 74 2.70 -12.51 17.95
CA ILE A 74 3.79 -11.88 18.73
C ILE A 74 3.29 -10.64 19.48
N GLY A 75 2.35 -9.90 18.87
CA GLY A 75 1.80 -8.67 19.39
C GLY A 75 0.73 -8.87 20.46
N LYS A 76 0.07 -7.78 20.85
CA LYS A 76 -1.08 -7.84 21.76
C LYS A 76 -2.30 -8.37 21.01
N SER A 77 -3.07 -9.25 21.65
CA SER A 77 -4.31 -9.77 21.07
C SER A 77 -5.26 -8.64 20.65
N GLY A 78 -5.73 -8.69 19.41
CA GLY A 78 -6.75 -7.78 18.87
C GLY A 78 -6.25 -6.49 18.22
N ARG A 79 -4.93 -6.21 18.21
CA ARG A 79 -4.39 -5.06 17.45
C ARG A 79 -2.94 -5.28 17.01
N ILE A 80 -2.68 -5.02 15.73
CA ILE A 80 -1.33 -5.00 15.16
C ILE A 80 -0.83 -3.56 15.12
N ILE A 81 0.38 -3.32 15.61
CA ILE A 81 1.08 -2.04 15.51
C ILE A 81 2.28 -2.15 14.56
N VAL A 82 2.81 -1.00 14.12
CA VAL A 82 3.92 -0.94 13.15
C VAL A 82 5.15 -1.68 13.69
N GLU A 83 5.39 -1.57 15.00
CA GLU A 83 6.49 -2.22 15.70
C GLU A 83 6.45 -3.75 15.59
N ASP A 84 5.27 -4.36 15.52
CA ASP A 84 5.11 -5.82 15.37
C ASP A 84 5.63 -6.28 14.00
N ILE A 85 5.31 -5.53 12.95
CA ILE A 85 5.78 -5.80 11.58
C ILE A 85 7.30 -5.57 11.48
N ILE A 86 7.81 -4.49 12.07
CA ILE A 86 9.25 -4.21 12.13
C ILE A 86 9.99 -5.35 12.85
N PHE A 87 9.40 -5.88 13.93
CA PHE A 87 9.98 -7.00 14.67
C PHE A 87 10.08 -8.27 13.81
N LEU A 88 9.06 -8.58 13.00
CA LEU A 88 9.09 -9.73 12.09
C LEU A 88 10.21 -9.64 11.06
N ILE A 89 10.40 -8.46 10.44
CA ILE A 89 11.37 -8.26 9.36
C ILE A 89 12.80 -7.97 9.86
N ARG A 90 13.03 -7.86 11.17
CA ARG A 90 14.32 -7.43 11.76
C ARG A 90 15.53 -8.26 11.34
N LYS A 91 15.32 -9.49 10.89
CA LYS A 91 16.39 -10.39 10.43
C LYS A 91 16.80 -10.14 8.98
N ASP A 92 15.99 -9.42 8.21
CA ASP A 92 16.28 -9.01 6.84
C ASP A 92 16.83 -7.57 6.85
N PRO A 93 18.17 -7.39 6.77
CA PRO A 93 18.77 -6.07 6.93
C PRO A 93 18.35 -5.09 5.82
N LYS A 94 18.04 -5.57 4.62
CA LYS A 94 17.63 -4.73 3.50
C LYS A 94 16.23 -4.18 3.73
N LYS A 95 15.27 -5.06 4.06
CA LYS A 95 13.89 -4.64 4.36
C LYS A 95 13.84 -3.76 5.61
N TYR A 96 14.57 -4.13 6.65
CA TYR A 96 14.61 -3.38 7.90
C TYR A 96 15.15 -1.96 7.72
N SER A 97 16.25 -1.80 6.98
CA SER A 97 16.80 -0.47 6.65
C SER A 97 15.82 0.36 5.85
N ARG A 98 15.21 -0.25 4.82
CA ARG A 98 14.28 0.43 3.93
C ARG A 98 13.03 0.93 4.66
N VAL A 99 12.45 0.12 5.55
CA VAL A 99 11.26 0.50 6.32
C VAL A 99 11.57 1.69 7.25
N LYS A 100 12.73 1.70 7.90
CA LYS A 100 13.14 2.83 8.75
C LYS A 100 13.24 4.14 7.98
N GLU A 101 13.88 4.10 6.81
CA GLU A 101 14.01 5.26 5.95
C GLU A 101 12.64 5.81 5.51
N LEU A 102 11.75 4.92 5.06
CA LEU A 102 10.40 5.28 4.64
C LEU A 102 9.58 5.91 5.77
N LEU A 103 9.65 5.35 6.98
CA LEU A 103 8.95 5.90 8.15
C LEU A 103 9.48 7.27 8.53
N LEU A 104 10.80 7.47 8.53
CA LEU A 104 11.43 8.75 8.79
C LEU A 104 10.96 9.82 7.79
N MET A 105 11.04 9.51 6.49
CA MET A 105 10.60 10.42 5.43
C MET A 105 9.10 10.75 5.55
N SER A 106 8.26 9.76 5.90
CA SER A 106 6.82 10.00 6.11
C SER A 106 6.57 10.97 7.27
N GLU A 107 7.38 10.89 8.33
CA GLU A 107 7.30 11.77 9.48
C GLU A 107 7.72 13.20 9.12
N GLU A 108 8.81 13.35 8.37
CA GLU A 108 9.29 14.64 7.87
C GLU A 108 8.25 15.31 6.97
N LEU A 109 7.66 14.58 6.02
CA LEU A 109 6.59 15.10 5.17
C LEU A 109 5.37 15.54 5.98
N ARG A 110 4.97 14.75 6.99
CA ARG A 110 3.86 15.11 7.88
C ARG A 110 4.16 16.37 8.69
N LYS A 111 5.38 16.52 9.21
CA LYS A 111 5.84 17.73 9.92
C LYS A 111 5.81 18.95 9.01
N ALA A 112 6.34 18.82 7.79
CA ALA A 112 6.34 19.89 6.80
C ALA A 112 4.92 20.36 6.47
N ARG A 113 4.01 19.43 6.14
CA ARG A 113 2.60 19.74 5.86
C ARG A 113 1.94 20.52 6.99
N LYS A 114 2.12 20.07 8.24
CA LYS A 114 1.57 20.75 9.41
C LYS A 114 2.08 22.19 9.56
N ALA A 115 3.38 22.41 9.35
CA ALA A 115 3.98 23.74 9.40
C ALA A 115 3.41 24.66 8.30
N PHE A 116 3.19 24.15 7.08
CA PHE A 116 2.58 24.90 5.99
C PHE A 116 1.13 25.29 6.28
N ASP A 117 0.33 24.38 6.84
CA ASP A 117 -1.08 24.64 7.17
C ASP A 117 -1.22 25.70 8.27
N GLU A 118 -0.34 25.67 9.28
CA GLU A 118 -0.28 26.67 10.36
C GLU A 118 0.08 28.07 9.81
N ILE A 119 1.03 28.16 8.86
CA ILE A 119 1.40 29.43 8.21
C ILE A 119 0.23 29.96 7.37
N LYS A 120 -0.44 29.11 6.59
CA LYS A 120 -1.58 29.51 5.76
C LYS A 120 -2.71 30.08 6.61
N TYR A 121 -3.03 29.45 7.74
CA TYR A 121 -4.06 29.94 8.66
C TYR A 121 -3.67 31.26 9.34
N ALA A 122 -2.38 31.46 9.65
CA ALA A 122 -1.88 32.72 10.22
C ALA A 122 -1.84 33.88 9.20
N THR A 123 -1.70 33.59 7.91
CA THR A 123 -1.59 34.61 6.84
C THR A 123 -2.96 35.01 6.25
N THR A 124 -4.01 34.21 6.50
CA THR A 124 -5.38 34.45 5.98
C THR A 124 -6.28 35.13 7.04
N LYS A 125 -5.71 35.66 8.12
CA LYS A 125 -6.40 36.46 9.14
C LYS A 125 -6.03 37.93 9.04
#